data_AF-A0A661CIU3-F1
#
_entry.id   AF-A0A661CIU3-F1
#
_cell.length_a   1.000
_cell.length_b   1.000
_cell.length_c   1.000
_cell.angle_alpha   90.00
_cell.angle_beta   90.00
_cell.angle_gamma   90.00
#
_symmetry.space_group_name_H-M   'P 1'
#
loop_
_entity.id
_entity.type
_entity.pdbx_description
1 polymer ?
#
loop_
_entity_poly.entity_id
_entity_poly.type
_entity_poly.pdbx_seq_one_letter_code
_entity_poly.pdbx_strand_id
1 'polypeptide(L)'
;MTTNTEPSNLPHILDTEDWIKQGRGKTFQFIATDEEIMATLQSSLPSQFTPYSIWGTVMTEEGKPDKHVCLCSPLEDFLQLRQQGLSQFFIQSDILSDSLPKEASPHLDRLLAVNGLVSLQLGRVSKGTLSQSNLGVIDTLKNAKTGKLLKHQDSIKIFNAFKKGLRYLLSQKNSKQKGVSRAGNSHRNIYSGIPAVGIHSIRR
;
A
#
# COMPACT_ATOMS: atom_id res chain seq x y z
N MET A 1 -13.85 -21.00 -23.28
CA MET A 1 -14.87 -20.69 -22.26
C MET A 1 -14.63 -19.26 -21.79
N THR A 2 -15.32 -18.29 -22.37
CA THR A 2 -15.26 -16.88 -21.96
C THR A 2 -16.31 -16.66 -20.87
N THR A 3 -15.88 -16.56 -19.61
CA THR A 3 -16.76 -16.15 -18.53
C THR A 3 -17.05 -14.66 -18.68
N ASN A 4 -18.17 -14.33 -19.31
CA ASN A 4 -18.77 -13.01 -19.23
C ASN A 4 -19.07 -12.73 -17.76
N THR A 5 -18.16 -12.02 -17.11
CA THR A 5 -18.37 -11.52 -15.76
C THR A 5 -19.07 -10.18 -15.98
N GLU A 6 -20.39 -10.15 -15.83
CA GLU A 6 -21.12 -8.88 -15.82
C GLU A 6 -20.46 -7.95 -14.78
N PRO A 7 -20.18 -6.69 -15.12
CA PRO A 7 -19.66 -5.74 -14.15
C PRO A 7 -20.63 -5.69 -12.96
N SER A 8 -20.09 -5.75 -11.74
CA SER A 8 -20.91 -5.67 -10.55
C SER A 8 -21.58 -4.29 -10.52
N ASN A 9 -22.86 -4.21 -10.92
CA ASN A 9 -23.69 -3.02 -10.79
C ASN A 9 -24.06 -2.80 -9.32
N LEU A 10 -23.05 -2.59 -8.47
CA LEU A 10 -23.28 -2.15 -7.10
C LEU A 10 -23.73 -0.68 -7.16
N PRO A 11 -24.79 -0.32 -6.43
CA PRO A 11 -25.25 1.07 -6.42
C PRO A 11 -24.16 1.96 -5.82
N HIS A 12 -23.82 3.03 -6.52
CA HIS A 12 -22.97 4.10 -5.98
C HIS A 12 -23.70 4.81 -4.83
N ILE A 13 -22.98 5.01 -3.73
CA ILE A 13 -23.51 5.62 -2.51
C ILE A 13 -23.02 7.06 -2.49
N LEU A 14 -23.88 8.01 -2.83
CA LEU A 14 -23.58 9.46 -2.74
C LEU A 14 -23.90 10.01 -1.35
N ASP A 15 -25.00 9.56 -0.76
CA ASP A 15 -25.35 9.84 0.64
C ASP A 15 -24.75 8.77 1.55
N THR A 16 -23.73 9.14 2.32
CA THR A 16 -22.98 8.23 3.16
C THR A 16 -23.50 8.14 4.59
N GLU A 17 -24.45 9.00 5.00
CA GLU A 17 -24.84 9.15 6.40
C GLU A 17 -25.43 7.86 6.97
N ASP A 18 -26.31 7.22 6.20
CA ASP A 18 -27.01 6.01 6.59
C ASP A 18 -26.19 4.74 6.39
N TRP A 19 -25.05 4.79 5.71
CA TRP A 19 -24.23 3.61 5.44
C TRP A 19 -23.12 3.48 6.48
N ILE A 20 -23.21 2.41 7.26
CA ILE A 20 -22.25 2.08 8.31
C ILE A 20 -21.42 0.86 7.92
N LYS A 21 -20.13 0.90 8.24
CA LYS A 21 -19.24 -0.26 8.13
C LYS A 21 -19.75 -1.40 9.00
N GLN A 22 -19.94 -2.57 8.39
CA GLN A 22 -20.27 -3.79 9.12
C GLN A 22 -19.03 -4.68 9.23
N GLY A 23 -18.52 -4.82 10.46
CA GLY A 23 -17.29 -5.60 10.72
C GLY A 23 -16.02 -4.76 10.62
N ARG A 24 -14.86 -5.43 10.56
CA ARG A 24 -13.54 -4.77 10.63
C ARG A 24 -12.98 -4.35 9.27
N GLY A 25 -13.56 -4.77 8.15
CA GLY A 25 -12.92 -4.60 6.84
C GLY A 25 -11.74 -5.56 6.68
N LYS A 26 -10.94 -5.32 5.64
CA LYS A 26 -9.62 -5.96 5.49
C LYS A 26 -8.55 -4.88 5.63
N THR A 27 -7.50 -5.21 6.38
CA THR A 27 -6.33 -4.37 6.54
C THR A 27 -5.06 -5.20 6.36
N PHE A 28 -3.99 -4.54 5.91
CA PHE A 28 -2.68 -5.14 5.77
C PHE A 28 -1.60 -4.09 6.05
N GLN A 29 -0.78 -4.37 7.06
CA GLN A 29 0.30 -3.50 7.49
C GLN A 29 1.62 -3.96 6.85
N PHE A 30 2.43 -3.01 6.39
CA PHE A 30 3.70 -3.28 5.72
C PHE A 30 4.67 -2.11 5.83
N ILE A 31 5.93 -2.34 5.46
CA ILE A 31 6.97 -1.32 5.33
C ILE A 31 7.50 -1.43 3.91
N ALA A 32 7.30 -0.40 3.10
CA ALA A 32 7.76 -0.32 1.71
C ALA A 32 8.11 1.13 1.36
N THR A 33 9.07 1.33 0.46
CA THR A 33 9.40 2.66 -0.08
C THR A 33 8.33 3.13 -1.06
N ASP A 34 8.32 4.44 -1.35
CA ASP A 34 7.38 5.01 -2.32
C ASP A 34 7.58 4.38 -3.72
N GLU A 35 8.82 4.04 -4.10
CA GLU A 35 9.12 3.34 -5.36
C GLU A 35 8.61 1.90 -5.39
N GLU A 36 8.71 1.17 -4.27
CA GLU A 36 8.19 -0.20 -4.15
C GLU A 36 6.65 -0.20 -4.26
N ILE A 37 6.00 0.81 -3.67
CA ILE A 37 4.56 1.03 -3.79
C ILE A 37 4.18 1.33 -5.24
N MET A 38 4.88 2.26 -5.89
CA MET A 38 4.64 2.64 -7.28
C MET A 38 4.79 1.44 -8.23
N ALA A 39 5.87 0.67 -8.09
CA ALA A 39 6.07 -0.55 -8.88
C ALA A 39 4.95 -1.57 -8.66
N THR A 40 4.41 -1.66 -7.45
CA THR A 40 3.26 -2.53 -7.16
C THR A 40 1.97 -2.03 -7.80
N LEU A 41 1.71 -0.71 -7.75
CA LEU A 41 0.53 -0.10 -8.38
C LEU A 41 0.49 -0.39 -9.87
N GLN A 42 1.65 -0.32 -10.54
CA GLN A 42 1.75 -0.55 -11.98
C GLN A 42 1.64 -2.02 -12.39
N SER A 43 2.07 -2.95 -11.54
CA SER A 43 2.25 -4.36 -11.95
C SER A 43 1.23 -5.34 -11.36
N SER A 44 0.58 -4.99 -10.26
CA SER A 44 -0.16 -5.96 -9.44
C SER A 44 -1.68 -5.75 -9.43
N LEU A 45 -2.18 -4.68 -10.03
CA LEU A 45 -3.62 -4.42 -10.10
C LEU A 45 -4.29 -5.28 -11.18
N PRO A 46 -5.47 -5.86 -10.92
CA PRO A 46 -6.14 -6.72 -11.89
C PRO A 46 -6.59 -6.00 -13.18
N SER A 47 -6.20 -6.50 -14.35
CA SER A 47 -6.48 -5.84 -15.62
C SER A 47 -7.97 -5.72 -15.96
N GLN A 48 -8.84 -6.58 -15.39
CA GLN A 48 -10.28 -6.51 -15.66
C GLN A 48 -10.99 -5.28 -15.03
N PHE A 49 -10.32 -4.53 -14.16
CA PHE A 49 -10.88 -3.32 -13.56
C PHE A 49 -10.13 -2.05 -14.01
N THR A 50 -9.35 -2.12 -15.09
CA THR A 50 -8.75 -0.92 -15.70
C THR A 50 -9.81 -0.06 -16.39
N PRO A 51 -9.62 1.26 -16.49
CA PRO A 51 -8.47 2.03 -16.02
C PRO A 51 -8.49 2.30 -14.51
N TYR A 52 -7.31 2.59 -13.96
CA TYR A 52 -7.12 2.94 -12.56
C TYR A 52 -6.65 4.37 -12.40
N SER A 53 -7.11 5.01 -11.34
CA SER A 53 -6.66 6.32 -10.88
C SER A 53 -6.44 6.29 -9.37
N ILE A 54 -5.77 7.31 -8.85
CA ILE A 54 -5.59 7.51 -7.42
C ILE A 54 -6.21 8.82 -7.00
N TRP A 55 -6.85 8.76 -5.84
CA TRP A 55 -7.21 9.92 -5.06
C TRP A 55 -6.18 10.10 -3.98
N GLY A 56 -5.60 11.29 -3.89
CA GLY A 56 -4.67 11.63 -2.84
C GLY A 56 -5.28 12.61 -1.85
N THR A 57 -5.07 12.41 -0.55
CA THR A 57 -5.47 13.34 0.51
C THR A 57 -4.32 13.62 1.48
N VAL A 58 -4.33 14.85 2.00
CA VAL A 58 -3.40 15.32 3.03
C VAL A 58 -4.06 15.08 4.39
N MET A 59 -3.39 14.32 5.25
CA MET A 59 -3.74 14.27 6.67
C MET A 59 -3.08 15.48 7.36
N THR A 60 -3.89 16.36 7.93
CA THR A 60 -3.41 17.52 8.69
C THR A 60 -2.90 17.10 10.07
N GLU A 61 -1.94 17.86 10.59
CA GLU A 61 -1.57 17.76 12.00
C GLU A 61 -2.76 18.18 12.87
N GLU A 62 -3.13 17.29 13.78
CA GLU A 62 -3.99 17.43 14.96
C GLU A 62 -4.97 18.64 15.01
N GLY A 63 -6.27 18.34 14.87
CA GLY A 63 -7.33 19.08 15.57
C GLY A 63 -8.09 20.16 14.80
N LYS A 64 -7.83 20.40 13.50
CA LYS A 64 -8.62 21.34 12.69
C LYS A 64 -9.06 20.75 11.34
N PRO A 65 -10.29 21.02 10.89
CA PRO A 65 -10.78 20.60 9.58
C PRO A 65 -10.21 21.56 8.52
N ASP A 66 -8.99 21.32 8.06
CA ASP A 66 -8.44 22.04 6.92
C ASP A 66 -8.56 21.23 5.63
N LYS A 67 -8.71 21.99 4.53
CA LYS A 67 -9.04 21.56 3.17
C LYS A 67 -8.38 20.22 2.79
N HIS A 68 -9.21 19.20 2.56
CA HIS A 68 -8.81 18.04 1.79
C HIS A 68 -8.46 18.53 0.38
N VAL A 69 -7.17 18.67 0.07
CA VAL A 69 -6.74 18.74 -1.33
C VAL A 69 -6.91 17.34 -1.86
N CYS A 70 -8.01 17.14 -2.59
CA CYS A 70 -8.31 15.87 -3.21
C CYS A 70 -8.05 16.01 -4.71
N LEU A 71 -7.09 15.24 -5.19
CA LEU A 71 -6.72 15.18 -6.60
C LEU A 71 -6.97 13.76 -7.06
N CYS A 72 -7.90 13.62 -8.02
CA CYS A 72 -8.01 12.41 -8.83
C CYS A 72 -6.97 12.52 -9.94
N SER A 73 -6.01 11.60 -9.97
CA SER A 73 -4.90 11.63 -10.91
C SER A 73 -4.60 10.22 -11.42
N PRO A 74 -3.99 10.09 -12.61
CA PRO A 74 -3.42 8.83 -13.07
C PRO A 74 -2.46 8.20 -12.03
N LEU A 75 -2.30 6.88 -12.04
CA LEU A 75 -1.41 6.18 -11.11
C LEU A 75 0.04 6.65 -11.23
N GLU A 76 0.44 7.07 -12.42
CA GLU A 76 1.76 7.58 -12.78
C GLU A 76 2.19 8.78 -11.92
N ASP A 77 1.22 9.57 -11.45
CA ASP A 77 1.46 10.78 -10.67
C ASP A 77 1.75 10.49 -9.20
N PHE A 78 1.64 9.23 -8.75
CA PHE A 78 1.78 8.83 -7.35
C PHE A 78 3.04 9.42 -6.68
N LEU A 79 4.22 9.27 -7.31
CA LEU A 79 5.48 9.75 -6.72
C LEU A 79 5.51 11.27 -6.59
N GLN A 80 4.97 12.00 -7.57
CA GLN A 80 4.86 13.46 -7.51
C GLN A 80 3.93 13.89 -6.37
N LEU A 81 2.78 13.22 -6.22
CA LEU A 81 1.83 13.48 -5.14
C LEU A 81 2.44 13.19 -3.75
N ARG A 82 3.29 12.16 -3.64
CA ARG A 82 4.06 11.87 -2.42
C ARG A 82 5.02 12.98 -2.05
N GLN A 83 5.73 13.54 -3.04
CA GLN A 83 6.64 14.67 -2.83
C GLN A 83 5.91 15.94 -2.39
N GLN A 84 4.64 16.10 -2.78
CA GLN A 84 3.77 17.18 -2.32
C GLN A 84 3.23 16.99 -0.89
N GLY A 85 3.58 15.89 -0.22
CA GLY A 85 3.25 15.64 1.19
C GLY A 85 1.97 14.83 1.42
N LEU A 86 1.31 14.35 0.35
CA LEU A 86 0.13 13.50 0.48
C LEU A 86 0.53 12.14 1.05
N SER A 87 -0.23 11.66 2.03
CA SER A 87 0.09 10.42 2.76
C SER A 87 -1.07 9.43 2.83
N GLN A 88 -2.26 9.85 2.40
CA GLN A 88 -3.43 8.99 2.33
C GLN A 88 -3.85 8.94 0.86
N PHE A 89 -4.03 7.73 0.35
CA PHE A 89 -4.44 7.50 -1.04
C PHE A 89 -5.62 6.55 -1.09
N PHE A 90 -6.42 6.64 -2.15
CA PHE A 90 -7.45 5.67 -2.48
C PHE A 90 -7.30 5.26 -3.94
N ILE A 91 -7.30 3.96 -4.20
CA ILE A 91 -7.20 3.40 -5.55
C ILE A 91 -8.62 3.30 -6.10
N GLN A 92 -8.89 4.04 -7.17
CA GLN A 92 -10.15 4.03 -7.90
C GLN A 92 -9.99 3.18 -9.16
N SER A 93 -11.01 2.36 -9.43
CA SER A 93 -11.22 1.73 -10.73
C SER A 93 -12.40 2.42 -11.39
N ASP A 94 -12.25 2.89 -12.63
CA ASP A 94 -13.37 3.53 -13.34
C ASP A 94 -14.49 2.52 -13.60
N ILE A 95 -14.18 1.22 -13.75
CA ILE A 95 -15.19 0.17 -13.93
C ILE A 95 -16.06 -0.04 -12.67
N LEU A 96 -15.47 0.11 -11.48
CA LEU A 96 -16.17 -0.13 -10.21
C LEU A 96 -16.74 1.14 -9.58
N SER A 97 -16.32 2.31 -10.06
CA SER A 97 -16.54 3.59 -9.39
C SER A 97 -16.43 4.80 -10.33
N ASP A 98 -16.97 4.72 -11.54
CA ASP A 98 -16.95 5.81 -12.55
C ASP A 98 -17.63 7.11 -12.08
N SER A 99 -18.61 7.00 -11.19
CA SER A 99 -19.55 8.06 -10.85
C SER A 99 -19.16 8.86 -9.60
N LEU A 100 -17.95 8.70 -9.08
CA LEU A 100 -17.54 9.42 -7.88
C LEU A 100 -17.30 10.91 -8.20
N PRO A 101 -17.84 11.82 -7.37
CA PRO A 101 -17.68 13.25 -7.60
C PRO A 101 -16.19 13.60 -7.60
N LYS A 102 -15.75 14.31 -8.64
CA LYS A 102 -14.35 14.71 -8.86
C LYS A 102 -13.91 15.91 -7.99
N GLU A 103 -14.82 16.47 -7.22
CA GLU A 103 -14.63 17.70 -6.45
C GLU A 103 -14.34 17.42 -4.97
N ALA A 104 -13.52 18.27 -4.37
CA ALA A 104 -13.18 18.18 -2.95
C ALA A 104 -14.40 18.45 -2.07
N SER A 105 -14.74 17.49 -1.20
CA SER A 105 -15.79 17.61 -0.18
C SER A 105 -15.22 17.28 1.20
N PRO A 106 -15.67 17.93 2.30
CA PRO A 106 -15.20 17.66 3.66
C PRO A 106 -15.44 16.21 4.14
N HIS A 107 -16.23 15.43 3.41
CA HIS A 107 -16.50 14.02 3.73
C HIS A 107 -16.06 13.05 2.62
N LEU A 108 -15.19 13.50 1.72
CA LEU A 108 -14.77 12.72 0.57
C LEU A 108 -14.09 11.41 0.97
N ASP A 109 -13.21 11.38 1.98
CA ASP A 109 -12.59 10.13 2.44
C ASP A 109 -13.64 9.07 2.86
N ARG A 110 -14.71 9.51 3.53
CA ARG A 110 -15.83 8.63 3.89
C ARG A 110 -16.56 8.16 2.64
N LEU A 111 -16.82 9.06 1.69
CA LEU A 111 -17.45 8.74 0.41
C LEU A 111 -16.64 7.68 -0.37
N LEU A 112 -15.32 7.89 -0.51
CA LEU A 112 -14.43 6.95 -1.19
C LEU A 112 -14.42 5.59 -0.48
N ALA A 113 -14.31 5.57 0.85
CA ALA A 113 -14.30 4.33 1.63
C ALA A 113 -15.63 3.56 1.57
N VAL A 114 -16.76 4.26 1.63
CA VAL A 114 -18.12 3.69 1.53
C VAL A 114 -18.41 3.18 0.11
N ASN A 115 -17.79 3.75 -0.91
CA ASN A 115 -17.86 3.19 -2.26
C ASN A 115 -16.85 2.06 -2.51
N GLY A 116 -16.19 1.58 -1.45
CA GLY A 116 -15.33 0.40 -1.50
C GLY A 116 -13.98 0.64 -2.14
N LEU A 117 -13.50 1.89 -2.21
CA LEU A 117 -12.14 2.13 -2.71
C LEU A 117 -11.11 1.56 -1.74
N VAL A 118 -10.01 1.06 -2.30
CA VAL A 118 -8.90 0.51 -1.51
C VAL A 118 -8.06 1.67 -1.02
N SER A 119 -7.97 1.83 0.31
CA SER A 119 -7.19 2.88 0.94
C SER A 119 -5.73 2.46 1.15
N LEU A 120 -4.83 3.42 0.99
CA LEU A 120 -3.39 3.26 1.16
C LEU A 120 -2.88 4.43 2.01
N GLN A 121 -2.63 4.15 3.29
CA GLN A 121 -2.05 5.09 4.23
C GLN A 121 -0.54 4.84 4.33
N LEU A 122 0.26 5.87 4.05
CA LEU A 122 1.70 5.73 3.96
C LEU A 122 2.41 6.30 5.17
N GLY A 123 3.34 5.52 5.69
CA GLY A 123 4.25 5.95 6.73
C GLY A 123 5.22 6.99 6.19
N ARG A 124 5.64 7.92 7.06
CA ARG A 124 6.70 8.88 6.75
C ARG A 124 8.06 8.35 7.23
N VAL A 125 9.13 8.75 6.57
CA VAL A 125 10.46 8.60 7.14
C VAL A 125 10.64 9.67 8.22
N SER A 126 10.84 9.25 9.46
CA SER A 126 11.15 10.15 10.57
C SER A 126 12.39 9.63 11.28
N LYS A 127 13.38 10.51 11.49
CA LYS A 127 14.66 10.19 12.16
C LYS A 127 15.35 8.94 11.57
N GLY A 128 15.32 8.79 10.24
CA GLY A 128 15.96 7.66 9.54
C GLY A 128 15.19 6.33 9.61
N THR A 129 14.05 6.28 10.29
CA THR A 129 13.19 5.08 10.34
C THR A 129 11.97 5.28 9.45
N LEU A 130 11.74 4.33 8.55
CA LEU A 130 10.52 4.30 7.74
C LEU A 130 9.35 3.82 8.61
N SER A 131 8.33 4.66 8.74
CA SER A 131 7.13 4.32 9.50
C SER A 131 6.29 3.30 8.76
N GLN A 132 5.47 2.56 9.51
CA GLN A 132 4.60 1.54 8.96
C GLN A 132 3.50 2.16 8.06
N SER A 133 3.25 1.51 6.94
CA SER A 133 2.16 1.81 6.01
C SER A 133 1.01 0.80 6.18
N ASN A 134 -0.18 1.18 5.73
CA ASN A 134 -1.41 0.38 5.86
C ASN A 134 -2.21 0.40 4.55
N LEU A 135 -2.61 -0.79 4.11
CA LEU A 135 -3.58 -1.00 3.04
C LEU A 135 -4.91 -1.39 3.67
N GLY A 136 -6.01 -0.75 3.29
CA GLY A 136 -7.34 -0.99 3.84
C GLY A 136 -8.43 -1.11 2.77
N VAL A 137 -9.49 -1.84 3.08
CA VAL A 137 -10.75 -1.81 2.31
C VAL A 137 -11.93 -2.16 3.23
N ILE A 138 -13.05 -1.47 3.04
CA ILE A 138 -14.32 -1.86 3.66
C ILE A 138 -14.93 -2.97 2.80
N ASP A 139 -15.12 -4.15 3.38
CA ASP A 139 -15.65 -5.31 2.67
C ASP A 139 -17.17 -5.38 2.70
N THR A 140 -17.80 -4.91 3.79
CA THR A 140 -19.26 -4.91 3.96
C THR A 140 -19.76 -3.61 4.59
N LEU A 141 -20.85 -3.10 4.03
CA LEU A 141 -21.64 -2.01 4.56
C LEU A 141 -23.05 -2.48 4.89
N LYS A 142 -23.65 -1.83 5.88
CA LYS A 142 -25.06 -1.95 6.22
C LYS A 142 -25.70 -0.57 6.18
N ASN A 143 -26.82 -0.44 5.47
CA ASN A 143 -27.65 0.76 5.58
C ASN A 143 -28.43 0.70 6.90
N ALA A 144 -28.25 1.71 7.76
CA ALA A 144 -28.80 1.75 9.11
C ALA A 144 -30.33 1.85 9.12
N LYS A 145 -30.94 2.53 8.14
CA LYS A 145 -32.40 2.68 8.03
C LYS A 145 -33.09 1.43 7.48
N THR A 146 -32.54 0.87 6.41
CA THR A 146 -33.18 -0.24 5.67
C THR A 146 -32.66 -1.61 6.06
N GLY A 147 -31.54 -1.70 6.78
CA GLY A 147 -30.85 -2.95 7.08
C GLY A 147 -30.15 -3.60 5.87
N LYS A 148 -30.23 -3.01 4.67
CA LYS A 148 -29.65 -3.54 3.44
C LYS A 148 -28.14 -3.72 3.58
N LEU A 149 -27.64 -4.87 3.16
CA LEU A 149 -26.20 -5.16 3.12
C LEU A 149 -25.65 -4.94 1.72
N LEU A 150 -24.47 -4.35 1.65
CA LEU A 150 -23.70 -4.18 0.44
C LEU A 150 -22.29 -4.74 0.66
N LYS A 151 -21.80 -5.56 -0.26
CA LYS A 151 -20.51 -6.24 -0.17
C LYS A 151 -19.62 -5.83 -1.34
N HIS A 152 -18.42 -5.34 -1.06
CA HIS A 152 -17.48 -4.89 -2.08
C HIS A 152 -16.54 -6.02 -2.51
N GLN A 153 -17.09 -7.10 -3.08
CA GLN A 153 -16.29 -8.28 -3.43
C GLN A 153 -15.19 -7.99 -4.47
N ASP A 154 -15.48 -7.12 -5.45
CA ASP A 154 -14.49 -6.77 -6.47
C ASP A 154 -13.39 -5.84 -5.94
N SER A 155 -13.72 -4.92 -5.02
CA SER A 155 -12.71 -4.15 -4.29
C SER A 155 -11.79 -5.03 -3.46
N ILE A 156 -12.30 -6.13 -2.89
CA ILE A 156 -11.48 -7.11 -2.18
C ILE A 156 -10.48 -7.80 -3.13
N LYS A 157 -10.84 -8.00 -4.40
CA LYS A 157 -9.90 -8.55 -5.40
C LYS A 157 -8.75 -7.58 -5.65
N ILE A 158 -9.03 -6.28 -5.80
CA ILE A 158 -8.01 -5.22 -5.92
C ILE A 158 -7.10 -5.23 -4.68
N PHE A 159 -7.67 -5.21 -3.48
CA PHE A 159 -6.93 -5.27 -2.22
C PHE A 159 -5.99 -6.48 -2.14
N ASN A 160 -6.49 -7.68 -2.47
CA ASN A 160 -5.71 -8.90 -2.38
C ASN A 160 -4.60 -8.96 -3.43
N ALA A 161 -4.86 -8.46 -4.63
CA ALA A 161 -3.87 -8.41 -5.70
C ALA A 161 -2.72 -7.46 -5.34
N PHE A 162 -3.02 -6.26 -4.87
CA PHE A 162 -2.03 -5.30 -4.40
C PHE A 162 -1.21 -5.84 -3.21
N LYS A 163 -1.90 -6.40 -2.20
CA LYS A 163 -1.25 -7.08 -1.05
C LYS A 163 -0.31 -8.20 -1.49
N LYS A 164 -0.71 -9.01 -2.48
CA LYS A 164 0.14 -10.10 -3.01
C LYS A 164 1.38 -9.54 -3.69
N GLY A 165 1.23 -8.48 -4.48
CA GLY A 165 2.34 -7.75 -5.11
C GLY A 165 3.36 -7.23 -4.10
N LEU A 166 2.89 -6.53 -3.07
CA LEU A 166 3.75 -6.05 -1.97
C LEU A 166 4.53 -7.20 -1.30
N ARG A 167 3.84 -8.29 -0.94
CA ARG A 167 4.50 -9.44 -0.31
C ARG A 167 5.59 -10.04 -1.19
N TYR A 168 5.34 -10.14 -2.49
CA TYR A 168 6.32 -10.64 -3.45
C TYR A 168 7.58 -9.77 -3.46
N LEU A 169 7.46 -8.45 -3.67
CA LEU A 169 8.60 -7.53 -3.68
C LEU A 169 9.39 -7.56 -2.36
N LEU A 170 8.70 -7.53 -1.23
CA LEU A 170 9.33 -7.55 0.09
C LEU A 170 10.07 -8.87 0.36
N SER A 171 9.54 -10.00 -0.12
CA SER A 171 10.21 -11.31 0.01
C SER A 171 11.50 -11.42 -0.83
N GLN A 172 11.54 -10.77 -2.01
CA GLN A 172 12.72 -10.78 -2.87
C GLN A 172 13.88 -10.01 -2.23
N LYS A 173 13.59 -8.89 -1.56
CA LYS A 173 14.57 -8.07 -0.83
C LYS A 173 15.23 -8.85 0.31
N ASN A 174 14.42 -9.54 1.11
CA ASN A 174 14.91 -10.36 2.23
C ASN A 174 15.79 -11.53 1.75
N SER A 175 15.49 -12.08 0.58
CA SER A 175 16.29 -13.15 -0.04
C SER A 175 17.65 -12.64 -0.55
N LYS A 176 17.69 -11.45 -1.18
CA LYS A 176 18.93 -10.83 -1.65
C LYS A 176 19.87 -10.46 -0.49
N GLN A 177 19.34 -9.92 0.60
CA GLN A 177 20.16 -9.61 1.78
C GLN A 177 20.78 -10.85 2.43
N LYS A 178 20.03 -11.96 2.52
CA LYS A 178 20.56 -13.24 3.03
C LYS A 178 21.62 -13.89 2.11
N GLY A 179 21.53 -13.68 0.80
CA GLY A 179 22.52 -14.17 -0.17
C GLY A 179 23.88 -13.46 -0.05
N VAL A 180 23.87 -12.14 0.19
CA VAL A 180 25.10 -11.35 0.37
C VAL A 180 25.80 -11.69 1.69
N SER A 181 25.07 -11.93 2.78
CA SER A 181 25.67 -12.35 4.06
C SER A 181 26.29 -13.75 4.02
N ARG A 182 25.86 -14.64 3.11
CA ARG A 182 26.46 -15.98 2.95
C ARG A 182 27.71 -15.99 2.05
N ALA A 183 27.85 -15.04 1.14
CA ALA A 183 29.02 -14.93 0.26
C ALA A 183 30.26 -14.35 0.97
N GLY A 184 30.11 -13.72 2.15
CA GLY A 184 31.20 -13.08 2.90
C GLY A 184 32.00 -13.99 3.85
N ASN A 185 31.68 -15.28 3.97
CA ASN A 185 32.31 -16.19 4.94
C ASN A 185 33.08 -17.35 4.27
N SER A 186 33.83 -17.05 3.21
CA SER A 186 34.76 -17.99 2.58
C SER A 186 36.13 -17.36 2.37
N HIS A 187 36.70 -16.72 3.40
CA HIS A 187 38.15 -16.59 3.47
C HIS A 187 38.74 -17.83 4.12
N ARG A 188 39.20 -18.69 3.22
CA ARG A 188 40.05 -19.86 3.44
C ARG A 188 41.21 -19.50 4.35
N ASN A 189 41.30 -20.22 5.46
CA ASN A 189 42.53 -20.36 6.25
C ASN A 189 43.43 -21.34 5.49
N ILE A 190 44.45 -20.85 4.79
CA ILE A 190 45.49 -21.67 4.14
C ILE A 190 46.85 -21.27 4.71
N TYR A 191 47.35 -22.15 5.58
CA TYR A 191 48.74 -22.54 5.87
C TYR A 191 49.92 -21.59 5.57
N SER A 192 50.73 -21.36 6.62
CA SER A 192 52.15 -21.80 6.71
C SER A 192 52.66 -21.39 8.11
N GLY A 193 53.18 -22.24 8.99
CA GLY A 193 54.23 -23.21 8.75
C GLY A 193 55.61 -22.54 8.81
N ILE A 194 56.07 -22.08 9.99
CA ILE A 194 57.46 -21.65 10.23
C ILE A 194 57.92 -22.22 11.59
N PRO A 195 59.08 -22.91 11.66
CA PRO A 195 59.56 -23.57 12.87
C PRO A 195 60.30 -22.61 13.81
N ALA A 196 60.39 -23.05 15.07
CA ALA A 196 61.14 -22.42 16.14
C ALA A 196 62.65 -22.36 15.86
N VAL A 197 63.27 -21.22 16.16
CA VAL A 197 64.70 -21.11 16.46
C VAL A 197 64.85 -20.11 17.60
N GLY A 198 65.38 -20.56 18.74
CA GLY A 198 65.78 -19.70 19.84
C GLY A 198 67.18 -19.16 19.64
N ILE A 199 67.45 -17.93 20.11
CA ILE A 199 68.80 -17.42 20.36
C ILE A 199 68.77 -16.54 21.62
N HIS A 200 69.85 -16.67 22.40
CA HIS A 200 70.21 -16.11 23.70
C HIS A 200 70.30 -14.58 23.82
N SER A 201 70.22 -14.13 25.10
CA SER A 201 70.93 -13.04 25.82
C SER A 201 71.13 -11.68 25.13
N ILE A 202 71.00 -10.54 25.83
CA ILE A 202 72.00 -9.96 26.74
C ILE A 202 71.37 -8.82 27.54
N ARG A 203 71.71 -8.76 28.84
CA ARG A 203 71.51 -7.63 29.76
C ARG A 203 72.31 -6.39 29.33
N ARG A 204 71.73 -5.20 29.48
CA ARG A 204 72.36 -4.09 30.22
C ARG A 204 71.28 -3.34 30.98
#